data_AF-A0A936PPB2-F1
#
_entry.id   AF-A0A936PPB2-F1
#
_cell.length_a   1.000
_cell.length_b   1.000
_cell.length_c   1.000
_cell.angle_alpha   90.00
_cell.angle_beta   90.00
_cell.angle_gamma   90.00
#
_symmetry.space_group_name_H-M   'P 1'
#
loop_
_entity.id
_entity.type
_entity.pdbx_description
1 polymer ?
#
loop_
_entity_poly.entity_id
_entity_poly.type
_entity_poly.pdbx_seq_one_letter_code
_entity_poly.pdbx_strand_id
1 'polypeptide(L)'
;MSSNSVSVSNDQLGKLYDHGWNDKGGDAAKFDSEDSQYRVYKAKTATTNDNRIRFELDQDHIRGGATDDHVNARAYFLADGTLSEVRMTWEAGNDGYQAPDWAIDLAADVAEVAVDAIVDVLSEGALVELDPEIAELTGKVVKAVGDACNWFSKEIVKLSDDGGRLNMIAVANHNLNKLLFSVQSPKSAPMLAYPVFSEQSFEQAIGHSFNDKNNEAMEYESHDSNYRTWRFDKSVCPGGAGLYVSTKIDHIRGENKDDHIILMIGYNAGGRIIQGQVAIQMKNEDPIITPVLLQNSAFSIDMGKALADAVQSRLKSDYGFDGSNSGRQNIPHIVEKNVDAMAKSVTVRKA
;
A
#
# COMPACT_ATOMS: atom_id res chain seq x y z
N MET A 1 -32.98 19.43 5.36
CA MET A 1 -31.68 20.09 5.15
C MET A 1 -30.63 19.02 5.41
N SER A 2 -30.10 18.39 4.36
CA SER A 2 -28.96 17.46 4.52
C SER A 2 -27.76 18.30 4.97
N SER A 3 -27.18 17.98 6.12
CA SER A 3 -25.97 18.65 6.56
C SER A 3 -24.86 18.38 5.54
N ASN A 4 -24.32 19.43 4.94
CA ASN A 4 -23.08 19.39 4.17
C ASN A 4 -21.91 19.11 5.12
N SER A 5 -21.86 17.92 5.71
CA SER A 5 -20.89 17.51 6.72
C SER A 5 -20.07 16.35 6.20
N VAL A 6 -18.74 16.44 6.36
CA VAL A 6 -17.84 15.31 6.10
C VAL A 6 -18.17 14.17 7.05
N SER A 7 -18.30 12.95 6.53
CA SER A 7 -18.59 11.75 7.31
C SER A 7 -17.93 10.52 6.69
N VAL A 8 -17.80 9.44 7.47
CA VAL A 8 -17.30 8.16 6.99
C VAL A 8 -18.43 7.14 6.95
N SER A 9 -18.60 6.43 5.84
CA SER A 9 -19.57 5.35 5.72
C SER A 9 -18.93 4.01 6.09
N ASN A 10 -19.15 3.54 7.31
CA ASN A 10 -18.69 2.21 7.74
C ASN A 10 -19.33 1.07 6.92
N ASP A 11 -20.53 1.25 6.40
CA ASP A 11 -21.14 0.26 5.50
C ASP A 11 -20.41 0.19 4.16
N GLN A 12 -20.02 1.34 3.60
CA GLN A 12 -19.21 1.39 2.37
C GLN A 12 -17.82 0.83 2.63
N LEU A 13 -17.18 1.21 3.74
CA LEU A 13 -15.86 0.71 4.14
C LEU A 13 -15.88 -0.81 4.30
N GLY A 14 -16.89 -1.37 4.97
CA GLY A 14 -17.03 -2.82 5.15
C GLY A 14 -17.10 -3.57 3.82
N LYS A 15 -17.79 -3.02 2.80
CA LYS A 15 -17.88 -3.62 1.46
C LYS A 15 -16.55 -3.67 0.70
N LEU A 16 -15.51 -2.95 1.16
CA LEU A 16 -14.16 -2.98 0.58
C LEU A 16 -13.30 -4.14 1.13
N TYR A 17 -13.88 -4.97 2.01
CA TYR A 17 -13.30 -6.21 2.51
C TYR A 17 -14.14 -7.39 2.03
N ASP A 18 -13.49 -8.47 1.59
CA ASP A 18 -14.13 -9.60 0.89
C ASP A 18 -15.29 -10.26 1.66
N HIS A 19 -15.31 -10.11 2.98
CA HIS A 19 -16.31 -10.71 3.87
C HIS A 19 -17.08 -9.69 4.70
N GLY A 20 -16.90 -8.38 4.45
CA GLY A 20 -17.51 -7.34 5.28
C GLY A 20 -17.03 -7.36 6.73
N TRP A 21 -17.87 -6.82 7.62
CA TRP A 21 -17.63 -6.84 9.06
C TRP A 21 -17.96 -8.24 9.65
N ASN A 22 -17.06 -9.20 9.47
CA ASN A 22 -17.23 -10.62 9.78
C ASN A 22 -16.62 -11.07 11.13
N ASP A 23 -15.98 -10.19 11.90
CA ASP A 23 -15.30 -10.52 13.16
C ASP A 23 -15.77 -9.60 14.31
N LYS A 24 -15.45 -10.00 15.55
CA LYS A 24 -15.74 -9.24 16.78
C LYS A 24 -17.21 -8.80 16.89
N GLY A 25 -18.15 -9.68 16.55
CA GLY A 25 -19.58 -9.37 16.62
C GLY A 25 -20.06 -8.38 15.56
N GLY A 26 -19.31 -8.21 14.47
CA GLY A 26 -19.63 -7.29 13.38
C GLY A 26 -19.00 -5.91 13.52
N ASP A 27 -18.03 -5.73 14.43
CA ASP A 27 -17.29 -4.49 14.63
C ASP A 27 -15.92 -4.47 13.96
N ALA A 28 -15.49 -5.61 13.40
CA ALA A 28 -14.25 -5.74 12.68
C ALA A 28 -14.42 -6.61 11.42
N ALA A 29 -13.53 -6.38 10.45
CA ALA A 29 -13.35 -7.23 9.29
C ALA A 29 -12.02 -7.97 9.47
N LYS A 30 -12.08 -9.30 9.49
CA LYS A 30 -10.93 -10.19 9.51
C LYS A 30 -10.73 -10.75 8.12
N PHE A 31 -9.52 -10.61 7.62
CA PHE A 31 -9.16 -10.97 6.25
C PHE A 31 -7.73 -11.48 6.20
N ASP A 32 -7.44 -12.28 5.18
CA ASP A 32 -6.09 -12.74 4.90
C ASP A 32 -5.50 -11.82 3.82
N SER A 33 -4.21 -11.52 3.95
CA SER A 33 -3.41 -10.88 2.91
C SER A 33 -2.12 -11.68 2.83
N GLU A 34 -1.93 -12.32 1.68
CA GLU A 34 -0.82 -13.24 1.40
C GLU A 34 -0.79 -14.44 2.36
N ASP A 35 0.25 -14.60 3.18
CA ASP A 35 0.37 -15.67 4.18
C ASP A 35 0.01 -15.21 5.59
N SER A 36 -0.52 -14.00 5.74
CA SER A 36 -0.72 -13.35 7.03
C SER A 36 -2.18 -12.95 7.21
N GLN A 37 -2.59 -12.89 8.46
CA GLN A 37 -3.96 -12.58 8.81
C GLN A 37 -4.05 -11.23 9.50
N TYR A 38 -5.03 -10.43 9.11
CA TYR A 38 -5.22 -9.09 9.62
C TYR A 38 -6.66 -8.89 10.09
N ARG A 39 -6.83 -7.89 10.93
CA ARG A 39 -8.14 -7.40 11.36
C ARG A 39 -8.16 -5.90 11.22
N VAL A 40 -9.28 -5.34 10.81
CA VAL A 40 -9.51 -3.89 10.80
C VAL A 40 -10.85 -3.59 11.44
N TYR A 41 -10.91 -2.54 12.24
CA TYR A 41 -12.13 -2.15 12.95
C TYR A 41 -12.89 -1.08 12.20
N LYS A 42 -14.18 -0.92 12.51
CA LYS A 42 -14.97 0.21 12.02
C LYS A 42 -14.27 1.55 12.34
N ALA A 43 -14.35 2.48 11.40
CA ALA A 43 -13.81 3.81 11.57
C ALA A 43 -14.55 4.57 12.68
N LYS A 44 -13.79 5.23 13.55
CA LYS A 44 -14.28 6.13 14.60
C LYS A 44 -14.22 7.56 14.08
N THR A 45 -15.18 8.39 14.47
CA THR A 45 -15.22 9.81 14.11
C THR A 45 -15.08 10.68 15.36
N ALA A 46 -14.26 11.72 15.29
CA ALA A 46 -14.13 12.73 16.32
C ALA A 46 -14.00 14.13 15.70
N THR A 47 -14.36 15.17 16.44
CA THR A 47 -14.00 16.56 16.11
C THR A 47 -12.84 16.98 16.99
N THR A 48 -11.80 17.55 16.39
CA THR A 48 -10.61 18.05 17.10
C THR A 48 -10.82 19.47 17.63
N ASN A 49 -9.94 19.91 18.53
CA ASN A 49 -10.02 21.25 19.13
C ASN A 49 -9.86 22.39 18.12
N ASP A 50 -9.25 22.12 16.96
CA ASP A 50 -9.08 23.05 15.83
C ASP A 50 -10.19 22.89 14.77
N ASN A 51 -11.34 22.30 15.14
CA ASN A 51 -12.52 22.10 14.30
C ASN A 51 -12.32 21.21 13.06
N ARG A 52 -11.29 20.37 13.04
CA ARG A 52 -11.13 19.32 12.01
C ARG A 52 -11.95 18.09 12.38
N ILE A 53 -12.39 17.37 11.36
CA ILE A 53 -13.08 16.09 11.48
C ILE A 53 -12.02 14.99 11.34
N ARG A 54 -11.79 14.23 12.40
CA ARG A 54 -10.86 13.11 12.43
C ARG A 54 -11.61 11.81 12.21
N PHE A 55 -11.20 11.03 11.22
CA PHE A 55 -11.51 9.62 11.11
C PHE A 55 -10.32 8.79 11.57
N GLU A 56 -10.60 7.73 12.30
CA GLU A 56 -9.59 6.87 12.91
C GLU A 56 -9.92 5.40 12.63
N LEU A 57 -8.93 4.65 12.16
CA LEU A 57 -9.05 3.26 11.77
C LEU A 57 -7.97 2.43 12.49
N ASP A 58 -8.42 1.47 13.28
CA ASP A 58 -7.55 0.51 13.95
C ASP A 58 -7.37 -0.74 13.09
N GLN A 59 -6.15 -1.26 13.05
CA GLN A 59 -5.79 -2.50 12.38
C GLN A 59 -4.89 -3.35 13.27
N ASP A 60 -5.11 -4.66 13.26
CA ASP A 60 -4.25 -5.66 13.88
C ASP A 60 -3.59 -6.53 12.80
N HIS A 61 -2.32 -6.89 13.00
CA HIS A 61 -1.69 -8.07 12.40
C HIS A 61 -1.82 -9.22 13.41
N ILE A 62 -2.55 -10.27 13.05
CA ILE A 62 -2.90 -11.37 13.94
C ILE A 62 -1.74 -12.39 13.98
N ARG A 63 -1.00 -12.43 15.08
CA ARG A 63 0.28 -13.16 15.19
C ARG A 63 0.18 -14.57 15.80
N GLY A 64 -0.99 -15.20 15.76
CA GLY A 64 -1.20 -16.62 16.08
C GLY A 64 -0.38 -17.16 17.27
N GLY A 65 -0.71 -16.76 18.50
CA GLY A 65 -0.01 -17.21 19.72
C GLY A 65 0.95 -16.18 20.32
N ALA A 66 1.20 -15.07 19.62
CA ALA A 66 1.77 -13.84 20.17
C ALA A 66 0.69 -12.74 20.30
N THR A 67 1.03 -11.61 20.92
CA THR A 67 0.16 -10.41 20.86
C THR A 67 0.21 -9.85 19.44
N ASP A 68 -0.93 -9.38 18.97
CA ASP A 68 -1.07 -8.76 17.66
C ASP A 68 -0.20 -7.50 17.56
N ASP A 69 0.32 -7.19 16.38
CA ASP A 69 0.86 -5.83 16.13
C ASP A 69 -0.32 -4.90 15.80
N HIS A 70 -0.26 -3.65 16.24
CA HIS A 70 -1.36 -2.69 16.11
C HIS A 70 -0.98 -1.50 15.24
N VAL A 71 -1.91 -1.06 14.40
CA VAL A 71 -1.81 0.17 13.61
C VAL A 71 -3.01 1.03 13.89
N ASN A 72 -2.78 2.33 14.05
CA ASN A 72 -3.83 3.33 14.10
C ASN A 72 -3.59 4.33 12.97
N ALA A 73 -4.47 4.33 11.97
CA ALA A 73 -4.46 5.30 10.89
C ALA A 73 -5.49 6.39 11.16
N ARG A 74 -5.12 7.66 10.98
CA ARG A 74 -5.97 8.83 11.19
C ARG A 74 -5.96 9.71 9.96
N ALA A 75 -7.13 10.16 9.54
CA ALA A 75 -7.30 11.15 8.49
C ALA A 75 -8.08 12.34 9.03
N TYR A 76 -7.57 13.56 8.82
CA TYR A 76 -8.13 14.80 9.35
C TYR A 76 -8.65 15.66 8.21
N PHE A 77 -9.93 15.97 8.24
CA PHE A 77 -10.61 16.76 7.23
C PHE A 77 -11.01 18.14 7.78
N LEU A 78 -10.91 19.17 6.94
CA LEU A 78 -11.60 20.44 7.21
C LEU A 78 -13.11 20.26 7.01
N ALA A 79 -13.90 21.19 7.54
CA ALA A 79 -15.36 21.13 7.47
C ALA A 79 -15.91 21.09 6.01
N ASP A 80 -15.13 21.57 5.04
CA ASP A 80 -15.50 21.60 3.63
C ASP A 80 -15.16 20.31 2.87
N GLY A 81 -14.60 19.29 3.54
CA GLY A 81 -14.20 18.02 2.90
C GLY A 81 -12.75 17.93 2.47
N THR A 82 -11.94 18.96 2.72
CA THR A 82 -10.51 18.98 2.39
C THR A 82 -9.72 18.05 3.32
N LEU A 83 -8.97 17.07 2.80
CA LEU A 83 -8.04 16.28 3.62
C LEU A 83 -6.85 17.16 4.00
N SER A 84 -6.74 17.48 5.28
CA SER A 84 -5.68 18.33 5.82
C SER A 84 -4.44 17.56 6.27
N GLU A 85 -4.62 16.32 6.74
CA GLU A 85 -3.54 15.57 7.38
C GLU A 85 -3.86 14.08 7.42
N VAL A 86 -2.82 13.25 7.30
CA VAL A 86 -2.88 11.81 7.58
C VAL A 86 -1.81 11.50 8.63
N ARG A 87 -2.16 10.66 9.60
CA ARG A 87 -1.22 10.09 10.57
C ARG A 87 -1.34 8.59 10.63
N MET A 88 -0.24 7.92 10.86
CA MET A 88 -0.21 6.50 11.20
C MET A 88 0.66 6.31 12.43
N THR A 89 0.26 5.40 13.30
CA THR A 89 1.09 4.91 14.40
C THR A 89 1.11 3.40 14.35
N TRP A 90 2.17 2.81 14.88
CA TRP A 90 2.32 1.38 14.98
C TRP A 90 2.85 0.99 16.36
N GLU A 91 2.36 -0.13 16.87
CA GLU A 91 2.82 -0.75 18.11
C GLU A 91 3.07 -2.23 17.86
N ALA A 92 4.27 -2.70 18.22
CA ALA A 92 4.63 -4.12 18.10
C ALA A 92 3.92 -4.95 19.18
N GLY A 93 3.44 -6.13 18.81
CA GLY A 93 2.91 -7.09 19.77
C GLY A 93 4.03 -7.85 20.50
N ASN A 94 4.00 -7.83 21.84
CA ASN A 94 4.72 -8.68 22.82
C ASN A 94 6.22 -9.03 22.67
N ASP A 95 7.00 -8.32 21.85
CA ASP A 95 8.44 -8.57 21.75
C ASP A 95 9.27 -7.75 22.76
N GLY A 96 8.64 -7.08 23.72
CA GLY A 96 9.32 -6.19 24.68
C GLY A 96 9.82 -4.89 24.07
N TYR A 97 9.56 -4.64 22.78
CA TYR A 97 9.83 -3.38 22.12
C TYR A 97 8.61 -2.45 22.26
N GLN A 98 8.71 -1.45 23.14
CA GLN A 98 7.83 -0.29 23.09
C GLN A 98 8.48 0.75 22.19
N ALA A 99 7.85 1.07 21.06
CA ALA A 99 8.28 2.22 20.28
C ALA A 99 8.22 3.46 21.21
N PRO A 100 9.30 4.24 21.32
CA PRO A 100 9.31 5.36 22.26
C PRO A 100 8.30 6.42 21.83
N ASP A 101 7.64 7.10 22.78
CA ASP A 101 6.57 8.08 22.50
C ASP A 101 6.95 9.17 21.48
N TRP A 102 8.23 9.56 21.41
CA TRP A 102 8.72 10.56 20.44
C TRP A 102 8.84 10.01 19.02
N ALA A 103 8.89 8.69 18.84
CA ALA A 103 8.78 8.05 17.53
C ALA A 103 7.36 8.17 16.97
N ILE A 104 6.38 8.59 17.77
CA ILE A 104 4.94 8.67 17.44
C ILE A 104 4.51 10.11 17.03
N ASP A 105 5.43 11.05 16.80
CA ASP A 105 5.11 12.44 16.41
C ASP A 105 5.31 12.72 14.92
N LEU A 106 4.35 12.28 14.10
CA LEU A 106 4.18 12.71 12.70
C LEU A 106 3.39 14.03 12.64
N ALA A 107 3.98 15.14 13.09
CA ALA A 107 3.26 16.41 13.17
C ALA A 107 3.74 17.50 12.19
N ALA A 108 4.94 17.42 11.60
CA ALA A 108 5.52 18.60 10.95
C ALA A 108 5.57 18.55 9.41
N ASP A 109 5.94 17.44 8.78
CA ASP A 109 6.34 17.48 7.35
C ASP A 109 5.32 16.88 6.36
N VAL A 110 4.27 16.19 6.83
CA VAL A 110 3.23 15.60 5.96
C VAL A 110 2.13 16.61 5.60
N ALA A 111 1.98 17.67 6.40
CA ALA A 111 0.83 18.59 6.36
C ALA A 111 0.87 19.63 5.23
N GLU A 112 2.01 19.89 4.58
CA GLU A 112 2.07 20.96 3.56
C GLU A 112 1.75 20.46 2.15
N VAL A 113 1.93 19.16 1.85
CA VAL A 113 1.89 18.64 0.47
C VAL A 113 0.51 18.07 0.06
N ALA A 114 -0.33 17.65 1.00
CA ALA A 114 -1.57 16.91 0.70
C ALA A 114 -2.86 17.77 0.62
N VAL A 115 -2.82 19.02 1.10
CA VAL A 115 -4.02 19.78 1.45
C VAL A 115 -4.81 20.28 0.24
N ASP A 116 -4.14 20.87 -0.75
CA ASP A 116 -4.84 21.46 -1.91
C ASP A 116 -5.25 20.40 -2.94
N ALA A 117 -4.53 19.28 -3.00
CA ALA A 117 -4.69 18.35 -4.12
C ALA A 117 -5.86 17.37 -4.01
N ILE A 118 -6.15 16.89 -2.80
CA ILE A 118 -7.24 15.94 -2.59
C ILE A 118 -8.60 16.63 -2.74
N VAL A 119 -8.65 17.96 -2.56
CA VAL A 119 -9.83 18.80 -2.76
C VAL A 119 -10.34 18.76 -4.18
N ASP A 120 -9.45 18.94 -5.16
CA ASP A 120 -9.87 19.03 -6.55
C ASP A 120 -10.21 17.61 -7.11
N VAL A 121 -9.61 16.54 -6.55
CA VAL A 121 -9.84 15.15 -7.02
C VAL A 121 -11.20 14.71 -6.56
N LEU A 122 -11.50 15.03 -5.30
CA LEU A 122 -12.81 14.74 -4.74
C LEU A 122 -13.87 15.56 -5.47
N SER A 123 -13.60 16.77 -5.97
CA SER A 123 -14.60 17.67 -6.58
C SER A 123 -14.85 17.51 -8.08
N GLU A 124 -13.90 16.98 -8.87
CA GLU A 124 -14.00 17.01 -10.34
C GLU A 124 -14.54 15.75 -10.99
N GLY A 125 -14.46 14.59 -10.34
CA GLY A 125 -15.01 13.33 -10.87
C GLY A 125 -14.23 12.80 -12.07
N ALA A 126 -14.03 11.48 -12.12
CA ALA A 126 -13.11 10.83 -13.06
C ALA A 126 -13.61 10.75 -14.52
N LEU A 127 -13.95 11.88 -15.17
CA LEU A 127 -14.36 11.95 -16.57
C LEU A 127 -13.37 12.66 -17.49
N VAL A 128 -12.06 12.50 -17.31
CA VAL A 128 -11.15 12.96 -18.38
C VAL A 128 -10.01 11.98 -18.56
N GLU A 129 -10.15 11.13 -19.57
CA GLU A 129 -8.97 10.69 -20.29
C GLU A 129 -8.29 11.98 -20.78
N LEU A 130 -7.09 12.30 -20.26
CA LEU A 130 -6.16 13.31 -20.78
C LEU A 130 -6.18 14.74 -20.18
N ASP A 131 -6.81 15.06 -19.04
CA ASP A 131 -6.52 16.36 -18.40
C ASP A 131 -5.22 16.27 -17.59
N PRO A 132 -4.14 17.00 -17.96
CA PRO A 132 -2.90 17.01 -17.19
C PRO A 132 -3.09 17.52 -15.76
N GLU A 133 -4.07 18.39 -15.50
CA GLU A 133 -4.35 18.93 -14.17
C GLU A 133 -4.90 17.83 -13.24
N ILE A 134 -5.88 17.04 -13.71
CA ILE A 134 -6.42 15.89 -12.94
C ILE A 134 -5.36 14.80 -12.72
N ALA A 135 -4.48 14.58 -13.70
CA ALA A 135 -3.37 13.63 -13.57
C ALA A 135 -2.32 14.09 -12.54
N GLU A 136 -1.99 15.39 -12.52
CA GLU A 136 -1.11 15.98 -11.52
C GLU A 136 -1.71 15.84 -10.12
N LEU A 137 -2.99 16.12 -10.02
CA LEU A 137 -3.74 16.12 -8.79
C LEU A 137 -3.87 14.72 -8.16
N THR A 138 -4.15 13.73 -9.00
CA THR A 138 -4.05 12.32 -8.66
C THR A 138 -2.64 11.94 -8.18
N GLY A 139 -1.61 12.45 -8.87
CA GLY A 139 -0.20 12.30 -8.49
C GLY A 139 0.06 12.70 -7.04
N LYS A 140 -0.60 13.77 -6.57
CA LYS A 140 -0.46 14.28 -5.20
C LYS A 140 -1.18 13.42 -4.16
N VAL A 141 -2.35 12.83 -4.47
CA VAL A 141 -3.05 11.88 -3.56
C VAL A 141 -2.21 10.64 -3.34
N VAL A 142 -1.72 10.06 -4.43
CA VAL A 142 -0.86 8.88 -4.38
C VAL A 142 0.44 9.21 -3.66
N LYS A 143 1.08 10.37 -3.95
CA LYS A 143 2.25 10.86 -3.21
C LYS A 143 2.00 10.94 -1.71
N ALA A 144 0.84 11.45 -1.26
CA ALA A 144 0.52 11.53 0.17
C ALA A 144 0.49 10.13 0.83
N VAL A 145 -0.07 9.13 0.14
CA VAL A 145 0.00 7.73 0.58
C VAL A 145 1.45 7.24 0.59
N GLY A 146 2.24 7.56 -0.45
CA GLY A 146 3.67 7.23 -0.51
C GLY A 146 4.51 7.85 0.61
N ASP A 147 4.25 9.10 1.00
CA ASP A 147 4.95 9.74 2.12
C ASP A 147 4.62 9.04 3.46
N ALA A 148 3.36 8.62 3.65
CA ALA A 148 2.98 7.77 4.79
C ALA A 148 3.70 6.41 4.74
N CYS A 149 3.83 5.79 3.55
CA CYS A 149 4.61 4.56 3.36
C CYS A 149 6.07 4.72 3.80
N ASN A 150 6.73 5.82 3.41
CA ASN A 150 8.14 6.07 3.74
C ASN A 150 8.43 6.12 5.24
N TRP A 151 7.52 6.72 6.01
CA TRP A 151 7.68 6.80 7.45
C TRP A 151 7.41 5.43 8.09
N PHE A 152 6.28 4.82 7.76
CA PHE A 152 5.82 3.58 8.36
C PHE A 152 6.79 2.40 8.09
N SER A 153 7.32 2.34 6.86
CA SER A 153 8.30 1.31 6.47
C SER A 153 9.59 1.39 7.27
N LYS A 154 10.08 2.59 7.63
CA LYS A 154 11.37 2.73 8.35
C LYS A 154 11.34 2.12 9.74
N GLU A 155 10.18 2.07 10.38
CA GLU A 155 10.05 1.64 11.77
C GLU A 155 9.74 0.14 11.89
N ILE A 156 8.78 -0.37 11.11
CA ILE A 156 8.40 -1.80 11.16
C ILE A 156 9.55 -2.72 10.77
N VAL A 157 10.31 -2.32 9.77
CA VAL A 157 11.25 -3.21 9.09
C VAL A 157 12.50 -3.44 9.94
N LYS A 158 12.84 -2.51 10.84
CA LYS A 158 13.90 -2.70 11.86
C LYS A 158 13.57 -3.81 12.87
N LEU A 159 12.30 -4.22 12.97
CA LEU A 159 11.77 -5.06 14.05
C LEU A 159 11.11 -6.34 13.52
N SER A 160 11.11 -6.54 12.21
CA SER A 160 10.51 -7.70 11.57
C SER A 160 11.56 -8.82 11.41
N ASP A 161 11.18 -10.05 11.77
CA ASP A 161 11.85 -11.32 11.38
C ASP A 161 10.83 -12.32 10.76
N ASP A 162 9.63 -11.81 10.42
CA ASP A 162 8.56 -12.53 9.73
C ASP A 162 7.99 -11.70 8.56
N GLY A 163 7.75 -12.34 7.42
CA GLY A 163 7.23 -11.67 6.22
C GLY A 163 5.88 -10.96 6.45
N GLY A 164 5.10 -11.39 7.45
CA GLY A 164 3.82 -10.78 7.82
C GLY A 164 3.93 -9.37 8.38
N ARG A 165 4.94 -9.08 9.20
CA ARG A 165 5.23 -7.71 9.63
C ARG A 165 5.67 -6.83 8.48
N LEU A 166 6.50 -7.34 7.56
CA LEU A 166 6.90 -6.56 6.39
C LEU A 166 5.68 -6.20 5.53
N ASN A 167 4.78 -7.16 5.28
CA ASN A 167 3.55 -6.93 4.52
C ASN A 167 2.55 -5.98 5.23
N MET A 168 2.65 -5.82 6.56
CA MET A 168 1.81 -4.88 7.32
C MET A 168 1.90 -3.45 6.76
N ILE A 169 3.04 -3.07 6.16
CA ILE A 169 3.22 -1.80 5.45
C ILE A 169 2.20 -1.65 4.35
N ALA A 170 2.09 -2.64 3.47
CA ALA A 170 1.18 -2.58 2.34
C ALA A 170 -0.29 -2.59 2.82
N VAL A 171 -0.61 -3.46 3.77
CA VAL A 171 -1.97 -3.61 4.31
C VAL A 171 -2.45 -2.33 5.01
N ALA A 172 -1.61 -1.68 5.81
CA ALA A 172 -1.94 -0.40 6.45
C ALA A 172 -2.27 0.69 5.43
N ASN A 173 -1.52 0.76 4.33
CA ASN A 173 -1.76 1.71 3.25
C ASN A 173 -3.04 1.41 2.48
N HIS A 174 -3.31 0.15 2.17
CA HIS A 174 -4.59 -0.26 1.58
C HIS A 174 -5.77 0.14 2.48
N ASN A 175 -5.64 -0.05 3.79
CA ASN A 175 -6.69 0.28 4.74
C ASN A 175 -6.91 1.79 4.90
N LEU A 176 -5.85 2.59 4.90
CA LEU A 176 -5.97 4.05 4.81
C LEU A 176 -6.67 4.46 3.51
N ASN A 177 -6.28 3.90 2.37
CA ASN A 177 -6.89 4.26 1.09
C ASN A 177 -8.39 3.85 1.05
N LYS A 178 -8.75 2.69 1.61
CA LYS A 178 -10.15 2.25 1.79
C LYS A 178 -10.92 3.19 2.73
N LEU A 179 -10.29 3.66 3.82
CA LEU A 179 -10.88 4.66 4.71
C LEU A 179 -11.19 5.94 3.94
N LEU A 180 -10.21 6.49 3.22
CA LEU A 180 -10.40 7.71 2.43
C LEU A 180 -11.49 7.52 1.36
N PHE A 181 -11.56 6.36 0.72
CA PHE A 181 -12.60 6.04 -0.27
C PHE A 181 -14.01 6.04 0.34
N SER A 182 -14.12 5.67 1.62
CA SER A 182 -15.40 5.63 2.34
C SER A 182 -15.85 6.98 2.92
N VAL A 183 -15.05 8.03 2.75
CA VAL A 183 -15.41 9.39 3.19
C VAL A 183 -16.42 10.01 2.24
N GLN A 184 -17.55 10.43 2.78
CA GLN A 184 -18.57 11.23 2.11
C GLN A 184 -18.34 12.69 2.47
N SER A 185 -18.20 13.55 1.46
CA SER A 185 -17.98 14.98 1.66
C SER A 185 -18.88 15.80 0.73
N PRO A 186 -19.16 17.08 1.05
CA PRO A 186 -19.92 17.96 0.16
C PRO A 186 -19.25 18.15 -1.20
N LYS A 187 -17.94 17.89 -1.29
CA LYS A 187 -17.17 17.97 -2.53
C LYS A 187 -17.15 16.64 -3.29
N SER A 188 -17.65 15.52 -2.78
CA SER A 188 -17.49 14.22 -3.47
C SER A 188 -18.17 14.20 -4.83
N ALA A 189 -17.39 14.00 -5.88
CA ALA A 189 -17.81 13.86 -7.26
C ALA A 189 -18.15 12.40 -7.56
N PRO A 190 -19.03 12.17 -8.54
CA PRO A 190 -19.31 10.82 -8.99
C PRO A 190 -18.02 10.19 -9.56
N MET A 191 -17.78 8.93 -9.20
CA MET A 191 -16.80 8.10 -9.88
C MET A 191 -17.34 7.80 -11.29
N LEU A 192 -16.57 8.10 -12.32
CA LEU A 192 -17.02 7.97 -13.71
C LEU A 192 -16.14 7.00 -14.53
N ALA A 193 -14.86 6.94 -14.18
CA ALA A 193 -13.95 5.90 -14.61
C ALA A 193 -12.97 5.58 -13.47
N TYR A 194 -12.39 4.40 -13.50
CA TYR A 194 -11.37 4.02 -12.53
C TYR A 194 -10.43 2.94 -13.09
N PRO A 195 -9.14 2.98 -12.72
CA PRO A 195 -8.19 1.92 -13.05
C PRO A 195 -8.52 0.62 -12.31
N VAL A 196 -8.39 -0.50 -13.02
CA VAL A 196 -8.61 -1.85 -12.53
C VAL A 196 -7.44 -2.73 -12.92
N PHE A 197 -6.94 -3.51 -11.95
CA PHE A 197 -5.87 -4.47 -12.15
C PHE A 197 -6.42 -5.86 -12.52
N SER A 198 -5.84 -6.47 -13.53
CA SER A 198 -6.18 -7.79 -14.08
C SER A 198 -5.08 -8.79 -13.72
N GLU A 199 -5.37 -9.69 -12.78
CA GLU A 199 -4.43 -10.78 -12.44
C GLU A 199 -4.19 -11.72 -13.62
N GLN A 200 -5.18 -11.93 -14.48
CA GLN A 200 -5.00 -12.73 -15.71
C GLN A 200 -3.99 -12.07 -16.67
N SER A 201 -4.04 -10.74 -16.81
CA SER A 201 -3.06 -10.01 -17.63
C SER A 201 -1.66 -10.10 -17.01
N PHE A 202 -1.58 -10.11 -15.68
CA PHE A 202 -0.33 -10.29 -14.95
C PHE A 202 0.26 -11.69 -15.17
N GLU A 203 -0.57 -12.74 -15.04
CA GLU A 203 -0.20 -14.13 -15.33
C GLU A 203 0.38 -14.27 -16.76
N GLN A 204 -0.30 -13.67 -17.75
CA GLN A 204 0.19 -13.67 -19.14
C GLN A 204 1.52 -12.93 -19.30
N ALA A 205 1.71 -11.82 -18.58
CA ALA A 205 2.93 -11.03 -18.68
C ALA A 205 4.13 -11.70 -17.99
N ILE A 206 3.91 -12.42 -16.87
CA ILE A 206 4.96 -13.20 -16.18
C ILE A 206 5.22 -14.53 -16.90
N GLY A 207 4.19 -15.12 -17.51
CA GLY A 207 4.24 -16.44 -18.14
C GLY A 207 3.95 -17.61 -17.19
N HIS A 208 3.34 -17.33 -16.03
CA HIS A 208 3.02 -18.31 -14.98
C HIS A 208 1.63 -18.02 -14.39
N SER A 209 1.05 -18.98 -13.66
CA SER A 209 -0.30 -18.87 -13.08
C SER A 209 -0.28 -18.96 -11.56
N PHE A 210 -1.28 -18.37 -10.90
CA PHE A 210 -1.50 -18.52 -9.47
C PHE A 210 -2.04 -19.91 -9.15
N ASN A 211 -1.14 -20.88 -8.97
CA ASN A 211 -1.45 -22.29 -8.76
C ASN A 211 -0.75 -22.91 -7.53
N ASP A 212 -0.03 -22.10 -6.75
CA ASP A 212 0.59 -22.50 -5.49
C ASP A 212 -0.12 -21.86 -4.28
N LYS A 213 0.12 -22.39 -3.08
CA LYS A 213 -0.48 -21.94 -1.80
C LYS A 213 -1.99 -21.75 -1.88
N ASN A 214 -2.71 -22.77 -2.36
CA ASN A 214 -4.17 -22.72 -2.59
C ASN A 214 -4.61 -21.69 -3.63
N ASN A 215 -3.79 -21.47 -4.68
CA ASN A 215 -3.97 -20.47 -5.73
C ASN A 215 -3.77 -19.03 -5.24
N GLU A 216 -3.13 -18.81 -4.10
CA GLU A 216 -2.76 -17.48 -3.58
C GLU A 216 -1.36 -17.04 -4.02
N ALA A 217 -0.58 -17.93 -4.63
CA ALA A 217 0.77 -17.64 -5.06
C ALA A 217 1.13 -18.27 -6.41
N MET A 218 2.13 -17.67 -7.06
CA MET A 218 2.69 -18.09 -8.34
C MET A 218 4.20 -18.27 -8.18
N GLU A 219 4.67 -19.51 -8.35
CA GLU A 219 6.11 -19.82 -8.32
C GLU A 219 6.71 -19.82 -9.74
N TYR A 220 7.92 -19.27 -9.86
CA TYR A 220 8.68 -19.23 -11.11
C TYR A 220 10.18 -19.13 -10.85
N GLU A 221 10.95 -19.60 -11.82
CA GLU A 221 12.41 -19.52 -11.81
C GLU A 221 12.90 -18.26 -12.54
N SER A 222 13.97 -17.67 -12.04
CA SER A 222 14.69 -16.59 -12.70
C SER A 222 16.17 -16.65 -12.31
N HIS A 223 17.05 -16.71 -13.33
CA HIS A 223 18.51 -16.79 -13.16
C HIS A 223 18.94 -17.82 -12.09
N ASP A 224 18.48 -19.07 -12.27
CA ASP A 224 18.76 -20.22 -11.40
C ASP A 224 18.27 -20.08 -9.93
N SER A 225 17.34 -19.15 -9.68
CA SER A 225 16.74 -18.92 -8.36
C SER A 225 15.22 -18.96 -8.43
N ASN A 226 14.59 -19.51 -7.39
CA ASN A 226 13.14 -19.65 -7.33
C ASN A 226 12.51 -18.46 -6.60
N TYR A 227 11.43 -17.94 -7.16
CA TYR A 227 10.65 -16.87 -6.57
C TYR A 227 9.18 -17.24 -6.53
N ARG A 228 8.46 -16.61 -5.60
CA ARG A 228 7.02 -16.76 -5.44
C ARG A 228 6.38 -15.39 -5.33
N THR A 229 5.55 -15.00 -6.30
CA THR A 229 4.72 -13.79 -6.21
C THR A 229 3.37 -14.16 -5.64
N TRP A 230 2.95 -13.48 -4.56
CA TRP A 230 1.63 -13.65 -3.97
C TRP A 230 0.56 -12.85 -4.72
N ARG A 231 -0.71 -13.21 -4.56
CA ARG A 231 -1.81 -12.43 -5.11
C ARG A 231 -1.76 -10.99 -4.64
N PHE A 232 -2.34 -10.12 -5.44
CA PHE A 232 -2.21 -8.68 -5.23
C PHE A 232 -3.28 -8.16 -4.29
N ASP A 233 -2.87 -7.34 -3.34
CA ASP A 233 -3.80 -6.42 -2.69
C ASP A 233 -4.07 -5.22 -3.61
N LYS A 234 -5.33 -4.81 -3.66
CA LYS A 234 -5.83 -3.80 -4.59
C LYS A 234 -6.79 -2.87 -3.87
N SER A 235 -6.60 -1.56 -4.00
CA SER A 235 -7.58 -0.58 -3.50
C SER A 235 -7.68 0.62 -4.40
N VAL A 236 -8.90 0.96 -4.83
CA VAL A 236 -9.19 2.14 -5.64
C VAL A 236 -9.14 3.39 -4.76
N CYS A 237 -8.50 4.45 -5.25
CA CYS A 237 -8.44 5.73 -4.55
C CYS A 237 -9.78 6.47 -4.62
N PRO A 238 -10.06 7.40 -3.69
CA PRO A 238 -11.33 8.15 -3.66
C PRO A 238 -11.70 8.76 -5.01
N GLY A 239 -12.99 8.71 -5.37
CA GLY A 239 -13.49 9.28 -6.64
C GLY A 239 -13.02 8.56 -7.92
N GLY A 240 -12.31 7.43 -7.81
CA GLY A 240 -11.70 6.75 -8.96
C GLY A 240 -10.37 7.37 -9.40
N ALA A 241 -9.78 8.22 -8.55
CA ALA A 241 -8.56 8.96 -8.85
C ALA A 241 -7.39 8.07 -9.24
N GLY A 242 -7.34 6.84 -8.75
CA GLY A 242 -6.19 5.98 -8.93
C GLY A 242 -6.44 4.58 -8.42
N LEU A 243 -5.39 3.77 -8.52
CA LEU A 243 -5.35 2.43 -7.96
C LEU A 243 -4.05 2.28 -7.19
N TYR A 244 -4.13 1.75 -5.99
CA TYR A 244 -2.96 1.27 -5.26
C TYR A 244 -2.95 -0.25 -5.34
N VAL A 245 -1.80 -0.82 -5.71
CA VAL A 245 -1.59 -2.27 -5.84
C VAL A 245 -0.30 -2.64 -5.13
N SER A 246 -0.35 -3.69 -4.30
CA SER A 246 0.84 -4.29 -3.72
C SER A 246 0.87 -5.80 -3.86
N THR A 247 2.05 -6.37 -3.71
CA THR A 247 2.25 -7.82 -3.62
C THR A 247 3.57 -8.10 -2.89
N LYS A 248 3.62 -9.22 -2.19
CA LYS A 248 4.85 -9.84 -1.75
C LYS A 248 5.42 -10.79 -2.78
N ILE A 249 6.74 -10.75 -2.85
CA ILE A 249 7.55 -11.71 -3.58
C ILE A 249 8.49 -12.36 -2.57
N ASP A 250 8.46 -13.68 -2.50
CA ASP A 250 9.42 -14.45 -1.73
C ASP A 250 10.54 -14.90 -2.67
N HIS A 251 11.79 -14.69 -2.26
CA HIS A 251 12.92 -15.43 -2.80
C HIS A 251 13.03 -16.75 -2.02
N ILE A 252 12.73 -17.86 -2.68
CA ILE A 252 12.65 -19.18 -2.06
C ILE A 252 14.04 -19.75 -1.87
N ARG A 253 14.43 -20.00 -0.62
CA ARG A 253 15.81 -20.39 -0.26
C ARG A 253 15.95 -21.84 0.21
N GLY A 254 15.05 -22.72 -0.23
CA GLY A 254 15.06 -24.14 0.10
C GLY A 254 14.79 -24.37 1.59
N GLU A 255 15.78 -24.91 2.31
CA GLU A 255 15.67 -25.16 3.76
C GLU A 255 15.86 -23.89 4.63
N ASN A 256 16.29 -22.78 4.03
CA ASN A 256 16.41 -21.50 4.71
C ASN A 256 15.08 -20.74 4.72
N LYS A 257 14.91 -19.81 5.67
CA LYS A 257 13.82 -18.83 5.58
C LYS A 257 13.97 -18.02 4.28
N ASP A 258 12.84 -17.82 3.61
CA ASP A 258 12.74 -17.00 2.41
C ASP A 258 13.17 -15.54 2.72
N ASP A 259 13.67 -14.85 1.70
CA ASP A 259 13.79 -13.39 1.77
C ASP A 259 12.47 -12.80 1.21
N HIS A 260 11.94 -11.76 1.84
CA HIS A 260 10.63 -11.19 1.51
C HIS A 260 10.79 -9.82 0.86
N ILE A 261 10.07 -9.58 -0.22
CA ILE A 261 10.07 -8.33 -0.98
C ILE A 261 8.63 -7.84 -1.06
N ILE A 262 8.33 -6.62 -0.64
CA ILE A 262 7.03 -5.99 -0.83
C ILE A 262 7.15 -4.94 -1.93
N LEU A 263 6.38 -5.13 -3.00
CA LEU A 263 6.20 -4.14 -4.06
C LEU A 263 4.94 -3.32 -3.80
N MET A 264 5.06 -2.01 -3.92
CA MET A 264 3.96 -1.06 -3.72
C MET A 264 3.91 -0.09 -4.89
N ILE A 265 2.85 -0.17 -5.69
CA ILE A 265 2.71 0.57 -6.94
C ILE A 265 1.41 1.38 -6.93
N GLY A 266 1.54 2.68 -7.17
CA GLY A 266 0.42 3.60 -7.33
C GLY A 266 0.19 3.94 -8.81
N TYR A 267 -1.06 3.89 -9.24
CA TYR A 267 -1.52 4.24 -10.57
C TYR A 267 -2.42 5.46 -10.53
N ASN A 268 -2.34 6.29 -11.56
CA ASN A 268 -3.30 7.37 -11.75
C ASN A 268 -4.61 6.85 -12.38
N ALA A 269 -5.60 7.74 -12.52
CA ALA A 269 -6.91 7.43 -13.09
C ALA A 269 -6.83 6.84 -14.52
N GLY A 270 -5.79 7.21 -15.27
CA GLY A 270 -5.48 6.70 -16.60
C GLY A 270 -4.78 5.34 -16.62
N GLY A 271 -4.58 4.70 -15.46
CA GLY A 271 -3.92 3.40 -15.34
C GLY A 271 -2.41 3.45 -15.55
N ARG A 272 -1.78 4.64 -15.51
CA ARG A 272 -0.33 4.78 -15.58
C ARG A 272 0.28 4.74 -14.20
N ILE A 273 1.39 4.04 -14.04
CA ILE A 273 2.17 4.08 -12.82
C ILE A 273 2.61 5.52 -12.57
N ILE A 274 2.44 6.00 -11.34
CA ILE A 274 2.89 7.32 -10.87
C ILE A 274 3.71 7.25 -9.59
N GLN A 275 3.71 6.09 -8.94
CA GLN A 275 4.49 5.83 -7.75
C GLN A 275 4.98 4.39 -7.73
N GLY A 276 6.20 4.19 -7.24
CA GLY A 276 6.72 2.88 -6.90
C GLY A 276 7.60 2.91 -5.63
N GLN A 277 7.55 1.83 -4.86
CA GLN A 277 8.45 1.58 -3.74
C GLN A 277 8.68 0.07 -3.56
N VAL A 278 9.88 -0.29 -3.09
CA VAL A 278 10.21 -1.65 -2.68
C VAL A 278 10.72 -1.65 -1.24
N ALA A 279 10.22 -2.60 -0.45
CA ALA A 279 10.80 -2.97 0.85
C ALA A 279 11.27 -4.42 0.78
N ILE A 280 12.47 -4.71 1.29
CA ILE A 280 13.08 -6.04 1.25
C ILE A 280 13.58 -6.39 2.64
N GLN A 281 13.19 -7.57 3.09
CA GLN A 281 13.72 -8.21 4.28
C GLN A 281 14.50 -9.45 3.86
N MET A 282 15.75 -9.48 4.28
CA MET A 282 16.63 -10.62 4.05
C MET A 282 17.05 -11.18 5.41
N LYS A 283 17.06 -12.51 5.54
CA LYS A 283 17.51 -13.14 6.78
C LYS A 283 18.95 -12.70 7.10
N ASN A 284 19.18 -12.31 8.36
CA ASN A 284 20.47 -11.85 8.92
C ASN A 284 21.04 -10.57 8.26
N GLU A 285 20.21 -9.80 7.58
CA GLU A 285 20.63 -8.55 6.96
C GLU A 285 19.82 -7.38 7.47
N ASP A 286 20.42 -6.20 7.41
CA ASP A 286 19.65 -4.97 7.51
C ASP A 286 18.68 -4.92 6.32
N PRO A 287 17.44 -4.51 6.56
CA PRO A 287 16.48 -4.47 5.50
C PRO A 287 16.73 -3.30 4.55
N ILE A 288 16.24 -3.47 3.32
CA ILE A 288 16.38 -2.48 2.26
C ILE A 288 15.01 -1.83 2.02
N ILE A 289 14.98 -0.50 2.05
CA ILE A 289 13.79 0.26 1.66
C ILE A 289 14.24 1.27 0.61
N THR A 290 13.63 1.21 -0.56
CA THR A 290 13.88 2.22 -1.59
C THR A 290 13.18 3.53 -1.21
N PRO A 291 13.70 4.68 -1.67
CA PRO A 291 12.89 5.89 -1.71
C PRO A 291 11.61 5.62 -2.49
N VAL A 292 10.55 6.35 -2.15
CA VAL A 292 9.38 6.43 -3.02
C VAL A 292 9.79 7.15 -4.30
N LEU A 293 9.68 6.43 -5.41
CA LEU A 293 9.89 6.99 -6.74
C LEU A 293 8.56 7.53 -7.26
N LEU A 294 8.58 8.76 -7.74
CA LEU A 294 7.40 9.44 -8.26
C LEU A 294 7.62 9.74 -9.75
N GLN A 295 6.59 9.45 -10.55
CA GLN A 295 6.51 9.98 -11.91
C GLN A 295 5.81 11.33 -11.86
N ASN A 296 6.37 12.33 -12.52
CA ASN A 296 5.71 13.61 -12.72
C ASN A 296 5.56 13.90 -14.21
N SER A 297 4.74 14.89 -14.55
CA SER A 297 4.47 15.29 -15.93
C SER A 297 5.72 15.79 -16.69
N ALA A 298 6.80 16.15 -15.98
CA ALA A 298 8.02 16.66 -16.58
C ALA A 298 8.99 15.56 -17.04
N PHE A 299 8.95 14.37 -16.44
CA PHE A 299 9.85 13.26 -16.79
C PHE A 299 9.14 11.91 -16.70
N SER A 300 9.16 11.16 -17.80
CA SER A 300 8.75 9.76 -17.81
C SER A 300 9.92 8.90 -17.32
N ILE A 301 9.74 8.24 -16.18
CA ILE A 301 10.67 7.21 -15.72
C ILE A 301 10.13 5.84 -16.12
N ASP A 302 11.03 4.95 -16.50
CA ASP A 302 10.74 3.53 -16.51
C ASP A 302 10.71 3.07 -15.05
N MET A 303 9.52 2.91 -14.47
CA MET A 303 9.39 2.63 -13.04
C MET A 303 9.99 1.26 -12.66
N GLY A 304 9.87 0.26 -13.54
CA GLY A 304 10.44 -1.07 -13.30
C GLY A 304 11.95 -0.99 -13.17
N LYS A 305 12.59 -0.38 -14.17
CA LYS A 305 14.03 -0.14 -14.15
C LYS A 305 14.48 0.76 -12.99
N ALA A 306 13.77 1.84 -12.72
CA ALA A 306 14.16 2.80 -11.68
C ALA A 306 14.11 2.17 -10.27
N LEU A 307 13.10 1.32 -10.00
CA LEU A 307 13.03 0.56 -8.75
C LEU A 307 14.12 -0.51 -8.67
N ALA A 308 14.39 -1.22 -9.76
CA ALA A 308 15.48 -2.18 -9.83
C ALA A 308 16.84 -1.53 -9.55
N ASP A 309 17.13 -0.38 -10.18
CA ASP A 309 18.37 0.38 -9.95
C ASP A 309 18.46 0.86 -8.48
N ALA A 310 17.34 1.28 -7.88
CA ALA A 310 17.28 1.69 -6.47
C ALA A 310 17.51 0.53 -5.48
N VAL A 311 17.07 -0.69 -5.83
CA VAL A 311 17.38 -1.89 -5.05
C VAL A 311 18.84 -2.27 -5.24
N GLN A 312 19.31 -2.35 -6.49
CA GLN A 312 20.67 -2.75 -6.83
C GLN A 312 21.72 -1.88 -6.14
N SER A 313 21.46 -0.57 -6.00
CA SER A 313 22.38 0.36 -5.32
C SER A 313 22.51 0.12 -3.80
N ARG A 314 21.67 -0.74 -3.22
CA ARG A 314 21.61 -1.06 -1.79
C ARG A 314 21.96 -2.53 -1.50
N LEU A 315 22.10 -3.37 -2.53
CA LEU A 315 22.56 -4.75 -2.35
C LEU A 315 24.04 -4.77 -2.04
N LYS A 316 24.44 -5.68 -1.15
CA LYS A 316 25.85 -5.99 -0.90
C LYS A 316 26.37 -6.84 -2.05
N SER A 317 27.64 -6.73 -2.40
CA SER A 317 28.25 -7.62 -3.40
C SER A 317 28.39 -9.06 -2.91
N ASP A 318 28.39 -9.26 -1.59
CA ASP A 318 28.51 -10.56 -0.93
C ASP A 318 27.76 -10.53 0.42
N TYR A 319 26.96 -11.55 0.66
CA TYR A 319 26.21 -11.77 1.89
C TYR A 319 26.85 -12.87 2.79
N GLY A 320 28.02 -13.41 2.42
CA GLY A 320 28.83 -14.30 3.25
C GLY A 320 28.27 -15.72 3.45
N PHE A 321 27.17 -16.09 2.77
CA PHE A 321 26.56 -17.41 2.83
C PHE A 321 26.38 -18.01 1.42
N ASP A 322 27.00 -19.16 1.18
CA ASP A 322 26.84 -19.92 -0.07
C ASP A 322 25.38 -20.29 -0.32
N GLY A 323 24.94 -20.17 -1.58
CA GLY A 323 23.55 -20.40 -2.01
C GLY A 323 22.59 -19.23 -1.81
N SER A 324 23.05 -18.11 -1.24
CA SER A 324 22.20 -16.91 -1.00
C SER A 324 22.54 -15.74 -1.91
N ASN A 325 23.77 -15.69 -2.43
CA ASN A 325 24.25 -14.55 -3.20
C ASN A 325 23.60 -14.44 -4.58
N SER A 326 23.54 -15.53 -5.37
CA SER A 326 22.98 -15.48 -6.73
C SER A 326 21.54 -14.99 -6.74
N GLY A 327 20.68 -15.58 -5.89
CA GLY A 327 19.28 -15.18 -5.80
C GLY A 327 19.07 -13.79 -5.21
N ARG A 328 19.86 -13.37 -4.20
CA ARG A 328 19.79 -11.98 -3.70
C ARG A 328 20.27 -10.95 -4.74
N GLN A 329 21.31 -11.27 -5.51
CA GLN A 329 21.76 -10.41 -6.61
C GLN A 329 20.74 -10.31 -7.75
N ASN A 330 19.83 -11.28 -7.88
CA ASN A 330 18.79 -11.27 -8.91
C ASN A 330 17.49 -10.56 -8.48
N ILE A 331 17.39 -10.12 -7.21
CA ILE A 331 16.22 -9.36 -6.73
C ILE A 331 15.89 -8.13 -7.61
N PRO A 332 16.85 -7.30 -8.08
CA PRO A 332 16.54 -6.14 -8.93
C PRO A 332 15.81 -6.54 -10.21
N HIS A 333 16.24 -7.63 -10.85
CA HIS A 333 15.60 -8.15 -12.05
C HIS A 333 14.18 -8.66 -11.76
N ILE A 334 13.96 -9.30 -10.61
CA ILE A 334 12.63 -9.73 -10.19
C ILE A 334 11.70 -8.55 -9.92
N VAL A 335 12.21 -7.48 -9.29
CA VAL A 335 11.48 -6.23 -9.10
C VAL A 335 11.07 -5.64 -10.46
N GLU A 336 12.02 -5.47 -11.39
CA GLU A 336 11.74 -4.98 -12.75
C GLU A 336 10.68 -5.82 -13.46
N LYS A 337 10.88 -7.15 -13.50
CA LYS A 337 9.97 -8.10 -14.16
C LYS A 337 8.54 -8.00 -13.62
N ASN A 338 8.37 -7.93 -12.29
CA ASN A 338 7.04 -7.85 -11.68
C ASN A 338 6.40 -6.48 -11.93
N VAL A 339 7.15 -5.38 -11.81
CA VAL A 339 6.62 -4.03 -12.06
C VAL A 339 6.19 -3.86 -13.53
N ASP A 340 6.97 -4.38 -14.48
CA ASP A 340 6.63 -4.37 -15.89
C ASP A 340 5.37 -5.19 -16.20
N ALA A 341 5.21 -6.35 -15.55
CA ALA A 341 4.00 -7.14 -15.65
C ALA A 341 2.80 -6.43 -15.02
N MET A 342 2.98 -5.79 -13.86
CA MET A 342 1.95 -4.98 -13.22
C MET A 342 1.52 -3.81 -14.11
N ALA A 343 2.46 -3.12 -14.77
CA ALA A 343 2.17 -2.04 -15.71
C ALA A 343 1.28 -2.48 -16.88
N LYS A 344 1.48 -3.71 -17.39
CA LYS A 344 0.66 -4.32 -18.46
C LYS A 344 -0.71 -4.82 -17.98
N SER A 345 -0.95 -4.81 -16.67
CA SER A 345 -2.11 -5.44 -16.04
C SER A 345 -3.20 -4.46 -15.63
N VAL A 346 -3.00 -3.16 -15.84
CA VAL A 346 -4.00 -2.14 -15.51
C VAL A 346 -4.76 -1.69 -16.75
N THR A 347 -6.08 -1.63 -16.62
CA THR A 347 -6.99 -1.08 -17.63
C THR A 347 -7.93 -0.08 -16.96
N VAL A 348 -8.51 0.85 -17.72
CA VAL A 348 -9.48 1.81 -17.19
C VAL A 348 -10.90 1.33 -17.52
N ARG A 349 -11.75 1.23 -16.49
CA ARG A 349 -13.18 0.91 -16.65
C ARG A 349 -14.04 2.16 -16.45
N LYS A 350 -15.17 2.23 -17.14
CA LYS A 350 -16.23 3.21 -16.87
C LYS A 350 -17.10 2.70 -15.72
N ALA A 351 -17.49 3.60 -14.82
CA ALA A 351 -18.25 3.31 -13.61
C ALA A 351 -19.72 2.98 -13.88
#